data_AF-A0A4U5TPB2-F1
#
_entry.id   AF-A0A4U5TPB2-F1
#
_cell.length_a   1.000
_cell.length_b   1.000
_cell.length_c   1.000
_cell.angle_alpha   90.00
_cell.angle_beta   90.00
_cell.angle_gamma   90.00
#
_symmetry.space_group_name_H-M   'P 1'
#
loop_
_entity.id
_entity.type
_entity.pdbx_description
1 polymer ?
#
loop_
_entity_poly.entity_id
_entity_poly.type
_entity_poly.pdbx_seq_one_letter_code
_entity_poly.pdbx_strand_id
1 'polypeptide(L)'
;MKFTIALLVCFIGYNVYTQSWLDGKCKTLDQSITSSEFDEANERNVFSLVINQADDIVINGEAKPKLREIAFKELVLDFVTNPKQHKNKASNPDKVYIQLSSFKKKSNQIEEFKTYIQEVYIYLWDKYASQKYDSSYIELNCKKRSKVFDRFPLRIIGEINRQEKSDNRPRGVGVPPFAGDVKDN
;
A
#
# COMPACT_ATOMS: atom_id res chain seq x y z
N MET A 1 20.60 22.23 38.14
CA MET A 1 19.24 21.92 37.63
C MET A 1 19.39 21.03 36.40
N LYS A 2 18.87 19.81 36.43
CA LYS A 2 18.91 18.88 35.29
C LYS A 2 17.62 19.04 34.50
N PHE A 3 17.71 19.50 33.25
CA PHE A 3 16.59 19.54 32.33
C PHE A 3 16.39 18.14 31.72
N THR A 4 15.33 17.46 32.13
CA THR A 4 14.84 16.26 31.44
C THR A 4 13.98 16.69 30.27
N ILE A 5 14.51 16.52 29.06
CA ILE A 5 13.75 16.67 27.80
C ILE A 5 12.93 15.39 27.63
N ALA A 6 11.61 15.49 27.84
CA ALA A 6 10.67 14.44 27.52
C ALA A 6 10.44 14.44 25.99
N LEU A 7 10.96 13.42 25.32
CA LEU A 7 10.82 13.23 23.88
C LEU A 7 9.44 12.61 23.62
N LEU A 8 8.47 13.46 23.29
CA LEU A 8 7.11 13.07 22.93
C LEU A 8 7.15 12.43 21.53
N VAL A 9 7.19 11.09 21.48
CA VAL A 9 7.10 10.33 20.22
C VAL A 9 5.64 10.38 19.76
N CYS A 10 5.32 11.31 18.86
CA CYS A 10 4.07 11.29 18.11
C CYS A 10 4.07 10.09 17.17
N PHE A 11 3.46 8.98 17.58
CA PHE A 11 3.05 7.92 16.66
C PHE A 11 1.97 8.48 15.74
N ILE A 12 2.36 8.90 14.54
CA ILE A 12 1.41 9.22 13.47
C ILE A 12 0.85 7.89 12.98
N GLY A 13 -0.20 7.40 13.64
CA GLY A 13 -0.98 6.27 13.18
C GLY A 13 -1.79 6.68 11.96
N TYR A 14 -1.65 5.96 10.85
CA TYR A 14 -2.53 6.15 9.70
C TYR A 14 -3.86 5.45 9.98
N ASN A 15 -4.97 6.17 9.80
CA ASN A 15 -6.28 5.54 9.79
C ASN A 15 -6.40 4.73 8.48
N VAL A 16 -6.20 3.43 8.57
CA VAL A 16 -6.38 2.51 7.45
C VAL A 16 -7.70 1.77 7.70
N TYR A 17 -8.70 2.07 6.88
CA TYR A 17 -9.99 1.37 6.88
C TYR A 17 -9.83 0.08 6.08
N THR A 18 -9.71 -1.06 6.74
CA THR A 18 -9.45 -2.34 6.08
C THR A 18 -10.73 -3.04 5.65
N GLN A 19 -11.85 -2.82 6.36
CA GLN A 19 -13.14 -3.47 6.09
C GLN A 19 -14.37 -2.57 6.21
N SER A 20 -14.30 -1.43 6.90
CA SER A 20 -15.47 -0.54 7.00
C SER A 20 -15.99 -0.06 5.65
N TRP A 21 -15.14 -0.03 4.62
CA TRP A 21 -15.54 0.30 3.25
C TRP A 21 -16.50 -0.72 2.61
N LEU A 22 -16.54 -1.97 3.10
CA LEU A 22 -17.36 -3.04 2.53
C LEU A 22 -18.84 -2.87 2.88
N ASP A 23 -19.17 -2.82 4.18
CA ASP A 23 -20.54 -2.72 4.67
C ASP A 23 -20.70 -1.92 5.97
N GLY A 24 -19.61 -1.29 6.45
CA GLY A 24 -19.59 -0.55 7.71
C GLY A 24 -19.78 -1.39 8.97
N LYS A 25 -19.91 -2.71 8.85
CA LYS A 25 -20.00 -3.64 9.99
C LYS A 25 -18.59 -4.01 10.45
N CYS A 26 -18.44 -4.32 11.73
CA CYS A 26 -17.17 -4.80 12.31
C CYS A 26 -15.99 -3.82 12.18
N LYS A 27 -16.23 -2.53 12.44
CA LYS A 27 -15.22 -1.45 12.43
C LYS A 27 -13.94 -1.77 13.23
N THR A 28 -14.03 -2.64 14.23
CA THR A 28 -12.89 -3.12 15.02
C THR A 28 -11.85 -3.91 14.21
N LEU A 29 -12.17 -4.32 12.98
CA LEU A 29 -11.25 -5.00 12.08
C LEU A 29 -10.41 -4.03 11.24
N ASP A 30 -10.78 -2.74 11.22
CA ASP A 30 -9.94 -1.70 10.63
C ASP A 30 -8.66 -1.60 11.44
N GLN A 31 -7.54 -1.93 10.80
CA GLN A 31 -6.21 -1.89 11.39
C GLN A 31 -5.46 -0.70 10.82
N SER A 32 -4.99 0.21 11.68
CA SER A 32 -3.97 1.19 11.33
C SER A 32 -2.62 0.50 11.12
N ILE A 33 -2.01 0.69 9.95
CA ILE A 33 -0.63 0.24 9.71
C ILE A 33 0.29 1.42 10.04
N THR A 34 1.28 1.20 10.90
CA THR A 34 2.32 2.21 11.17
C THR A 34 3.40 2.16 10.09
N SER A 35 4.09 3.29 9.86
CA SER A 35 5.24 3.29 8.93
C SER A 35 6.33 2.30 9.34
N SER A 36 6.57 2.14 10.65
CA SER A 36 7.59 1.20 11.15
C SER A 36 7.26 -0.24 10.78
N GLU A 37 6.01 -0.68 10.95
CA GLU A 37 5.58 -2.03 10.58
C GLU A 37 5.75 -2.30 9.08
N PHE A 38 5.55 -1.27 8.25
CA PHE A 38 5.76 -1.39 6.81
C PHE A 38 7.25 -1.37 6.44
N ASP A 39 8.05 -0.50 7.05
CA ASP A 39 9.48 -0.38 6.78
C ASP A 39 10.26 -1.66 7.20
N GLU A 40 9.74 -2.40 8.17
CA GLU A 40 10.26 -3.71 8.60
C GLU A 40 9.74 -4.88 7.74
N ALA A 41 8.76 -4.65 6.86
CA ALA A 41 8.19 -5.70 6.04
C ALA A 41 9.21 -6.19 5.00
N ASN A 42 9.31 -7.52 4.84
CA ASN A 42 10.15 -8.08 3.79
C ASN A 42 9.61 -7.67 2.41
N GLU A 43 10.48 -7.10 1.56
CA GLU A 43 10.15 -6.60 0.23
C GLU A 43 9.37 -7.60 -0.63
N ARG A 44 9.66 -8.91 -0.51
CA ARG A 44 8.94 -9.94 -1.27
C ARG A 44 7.45 -10.04 -0.95
N ASN A 45 7.01 -9.50 0.18
CA ASN A 45 5.62 -9.47 0.62
C ASN A 45 4.92 -8.16 0.26
N VAL A 46 5.62 -7.21 -0.37
CA VAL A 46 5.06 -5.93 -0.79
C VAL A 46 4.65 -6.02 -2.25
N PHE A 47 3.37 -5.81 -2.51
CA PHE A 47 2.86 -5.54 -3.85
C PHE A 47 2.87 -4.03 -4.06
N SER A 48 3.81 -3.52 -4.84
CA SER A 48 3.95 -2.10 -5.14
C SER A 48 3.30 -1.79 -6.48
N LEU A 49 2.34 -0.88 -6.49
CA LEU A 49 1.75 -0.29 -7.68
C LEU A 49 2.02 1.21 -7.69
N VAL A 50 2.68 1.66 -8.75
CA VAL A 50 3.01 3.05 -8.99
C VAL A 50 2.42 3.47 -10.33
N ILE A 51 1.67 4.56 -10.35
CA ILE A 51 1.32 5.26 -11.60
C ILE A 51 2.36 6.36 -11.78
N ASN A 52 3.26 6.18 -12.76
CA ASN A 52 4.37 7.08 -12.99
C ASN A 52 3.91 8.42 -13.63
N GLN A 53 4.84 9.33 -13.88
CA GLN A 53 4.55 10.64 -14.48
C GLN A 53 4.01 10.57 -15.92
N ALA A 54 4.26 9.47 -16.62
CA ALA A 54 3.80 9.20 -17.99
C ALA A 54 2.47 8.42 -18.04
N ASP A 55 1.79 8.25 -16.89
CA ASP A 55 0.59 7.40 -16.73
C ASP A 55 0.80 5.90 -16.99
N ASP A 56 2.06 5.45 -16.99
CA ASP A 56 2.33 4.01 -17.02
C ASP A 56 2.12 3.39 -15.65
N ILE A 57 1.54 2.20 -15.68
CA ILE A 57 1.36 1.34 -14.51
C ILE A 57 2.66 0.57 -14.31
N VAL A 58 3.28 0.72 -13.16
CA VAL A 58 4.49 0.00 -12.75
C VAL A 58 4.16 -0.88 -11.55
N ILE A 59 4.31 -2.20 -11.70
CA ILE A 59 4.03 -3.17 -10.63
C ILE A 59 5.34 -3.85 -10.24
N ASN A 60 5.72 -3.77 -8.97
CA ASN A 60 6.96 -4.32 -8.42
C ASN A 60 8.21 -3.95 -9.26
N GLY A 61 8.26 -2.72 -9.76
CA GLY A 61 9.34 -2.20 -10.60
C GLY A 61 9.25 -2.54 -12.09
N GLU A 62 8.27 -3.34 -12.51
CA GLU A 62 8.05 -3.69 -13.92
C GLU A 62 6.93 -2.86 -14.54
N ALA A 63 7.22 -2.18 -15.64
CA ALA A 63 6.20 -1.49 -16.42
C ALA A 63 5.21 -2.50 -17.03
N LYS A 64 3.92 -2.24 -16.84
CA LYS A 64 2.79 -3.02 -17.38
C LYS A 64 1.88 -2.09 -18.20
N PRO A 65 2.34 -1.61 -19.38
CA PRO A 65 1.53 -0.73 -20.20
C PRO A 65 0.23 -1.45 -20.61
N LYS A 66 -0.89 -0.71 -20.61
CA LYS A 66 -2.21 -1.22 -21.02
C LYS A 66 -2.71 -2.42 -20.21
N LEU A 67 -2.32 -2.52 -18.94
CA LEU A 67 -2.81 -3.58 -18.05
C LEU A 67 -4.33 -3.47 -17.87
N ARG A 68 -5.05 -4.53 -18.26
CA ARG A 68 -6.51 -4.61 -18.15
C ARG A 68 -6.92 -5.06 -16.76
N GLU A 69 -8.15 -4.72 -16.38
CA GLU A 69 -8.76 -5.06 -15.10
C GLU A 69 -8.60 -6.55 -14.72
N ILE A 70 -9.03 -7.48 -15.59
CA ILE A 70 -8.99 -8.92 -15.29
C ILE A 70 -7.55 -9.38 -15.03
N ALA A 71 -6.62 -9.00 -15.91
CA ALA A 71 -5.22 -9.35 -15.78
C ALA A 71 -4.60 -8.77 -14.49
N PHE A 72 -5.01 -7.56 -14.10
CA PHE A 72 -4.58 -6.98 -12.82
C PHE A 72 -5.10 -7.76 -11.62
N LYS A 73 -6.39 -8.11 -11.60
CA LYS A 73 -6.98 -8.90 -10.50
C LYS A 73 -6.31 -10.28 -10.37
N GLU A 74 -6.01 -10.93 -11.49
CA GLU A 74 -5.25 -12.18 -11.51
C GLU A 74 -3.85 -12.03 -10.94
N LEU A 75 -3.14 -10.94 -11.28
CA LEU A 75 -1.81 -10.66 -10.72
C LEU A 75 -1.85 -10.47 -9.20
N VAL A 76 -2.83 -9.73 -8.69
CA VAL A 76 -3.00 -9.54 -7.23
C VAL A 76 -3.31 -10.87 -6.56
N LEU A 77 -4.26 -11.65 -7.11
CA LEU A 77 -4.65 -12.95 -6.57
C LEU A 77 -3.45 -13.92 -6.52
N ASP A 78 -2.71 -14.02 -7.61
CA ASP A 78 -1.53 -14.88 -7.74
C ASP A 78 -0.37 -14.42 -6.83
N PHE A 79 -0.17 -13.10 -6.67
CA PHE A 79 0.81 -12.57 -5.73
C PHE A 79 0.46 -12.91 -4.28
N VAL A 80 -0.79 -12.67 -3.87
CA VAL A 80 -1.27 -12.88 -2.50
C VAL A 80 -1.27 -14.36 -2.13
N THR A 81 -1.81 -15.21 -3.01
CA THR A 81 -1.98 -16.64 -2.72
C THR A 81 -0.70 -17.45 -2.96
N ASN A 82 0.16 -16.99 -3.87
CA ASN A 82 1.42 -17.60 -4.26
C ASN A 82 1.37 -19.15 -4.31
N PRO A 83 0.45 -19.76 -5.07
CA PRO A 83 0.17 -21.19 -5.00
C PRO A 83 1.39 -22.04 -5.43
N LYS A 84 2.24 -21.47 -6.29
CA LYS A 84 3.48 -22.09 -6.79
C LYS A 84 4.72 -21.74 -5.96
N GLN A 85 4.55 -21.01 -4.85
CA GLN A 85 5.62 -20.65 -3.91
C GLN A 85 6.81 -19.93 -4.56
N HIS A 86 6.56 -19.08 -5.55
CA HIS A 86 7.61 -18.29 -6.17
C HIS A 86 8.24 -17.31 -5.18
N LYS A 87 9.57 -17.13 -5.28
CA LYS A 87 10.34 -16.29 -4.35
C LYS A 87 10.06 -14.78 -4.52
N ASN A 88 9.62 -14.36 -5.70
CA ASN A 88 9.26 -12.98 -6.03
C ASN A 88 7.79 -12.63 -5.71
N LYS A 89 7.09 -13.51 -4.98
CA LYS A 89 5.72 -13.31 -4.51
C LYS A 89 5.66 -13.43 -3.00
N ALA A 90 4.53 -13.03 -2.44
CA ALA A 90 4.29 -13.06 -1.01
C ALA A 90 4.55 -14.46 -0.44
N SER A 91 5.24 -14.49 0.70
CA SER A 91 5.54 -15.73 1.41
C SER A 91 4.29 -16.39 2.01
N ASN A 92 3.29 -15.59 2.38
CA ASN A 92 1.99 -16.02 2.89
C ASN A 92 1.00 -14.84 2.77
N PRO A 93 -0.28 -15.07 2.47
CA PRO A 93 -1.30 -14.04 2.46
C PRO A 93 -1.34 -13.12 3.69
N ASP A 94 -1.08 -13.66 4.89
CA ASP A 94 -1.07 -12.92 6.16
C ASP A 94 0.08 -11.91 6.31
N LYS A 95 1.05 -11.91 5.40
CA LYS A 95 2.21 -10.99 5.36
C LYS A 95 2.14 -9.94 4.27
N VAL A 96 1.13 -9.96 3.41
CA VAL A 96 1.02 -9.05 2.26
C VAL A 96 0.82 -7.60 2.69
N TYR A 97 1.56 -6.69 2.08
CA TYR A 97 1.27 -5.26 2.07
C TYR A 97 1.07 -4.80 0.64
N ILE A 98 0.12 -3.90 0.42
CA ILE A 98 -0.16 -3.33 -0.90
C ILE A 98 0.15 -1.85 -0.83
N GLN A 99 1.16 -1.43 -1.56
CA GLN A 99 1.55 -0.03 -1.65
C GLN A 99 0.98 0.55 -2.94
N LEU A 100 0.17 1.60 -2.81
CA LEU A 100 -0.39 2.36 -3.91
C LEU A 100 0.19 3.77 -3.90
N SER A 101 0.75 4.20 -5.03
CA SER A 101 1.24 5.58 -5.18
C SER A 101 1.00 6.11 -6.58
N SER A 102 0.78 7.41 -6.70
CA SER A 102 0.65 8.08 -7.98
C SER A 102 1.47 9.36 -7.99
N PHE A 103 2.14 9.67 -9.11
CA PHE A 103 2.75 10.99 -9.25
C PHE A 103 1.71 12.11 -9.42
N LYS A 104 0.44 11.75 -9.68
CA LYS A 104 -0.68 12.70 -9.78
C LYS A 104 -1.47 12.71 -8.48
N LYS A 105 -1.56 13.89 -7.85
CA LYS A 105 -2.30 14.12 -6.58
C LYS A 105 -3.75 13.60 -6.57
N LYS A 106 -4.40 13.49 -7.73
CA LYS A 106 -5.78 12.99 -7.87
C LYS A 106 -5.88 12.11 -9.11
N SER A 107 -5.37 10.89 -9.03
CA SER A 107 -5.48 9.92 -10.11
C SER A 107 -6.74 9.07 -9.93
N ASN A 108 -7.74 9.21 -10.81
CA ASN A 108 -8.90 8.29 -10.81
C ASN A 108 -8.45 6.84 -10.98
N GLN A 109 -7.39 6.63 -11.76
CA GLN A 109 -6.82 5.32 -12.03
C GLN A 109 -6.27 4.63 -10.78
N ILE A 110 -5.72 5.36 -9.78
CA ILE A 110 -5.25 4.72 -8.53
C ILE A 110 -6.42 4.18 -7.70
N GLU A 111 -7.54 4.91 -7.67
CA GLU A 111 -8.75 4.49 -6.96
C GLU A 111 -9.44 3.32 -7.67
N GLU A 112 -9.39 3.26 -9.01
CA GLU A 112 -9.83 2.09 -9.78
C GLU A 112 -9.04 0.84 -9.37
N PHE A 113 -7.70 0.92 -9.35
CA PHE A 113 -6.86 -0.22 -8.94
C PHE A 113 -7.10 -0.63 -7.49
N LYS A 114 -7.30 0.33 -6.59
CA LYS A 114 -7.67 0.06 -5.20
C LYS A 114 -9.00 -0.71 -5.12
N THR A 115 -9.99 -0.33 -5.92
CA THR A 115 -11.28 -1.03 -6.02
C THR A 115 -11.07 -2.47 -6.53
N TYR A 116 -10.25 -2.67 -7.56
CA TYR A 116 -9.94 -4.01 -8.06
C TYR A 116 -9.23 -4.90 -7.02
N ILE A 117 -8.31 -4.33 -6.24
CA ILE A 117 -7.68 -5.03 -5.11
C ILE A 117 -8.73 -5.44 -4.08
N GLN A 118 -9.61 -4.52 -3.71
CA GLN A 118 -10.70 -4.75 -2.77
C GLN A 118 -11.61 -5.91 -3.21
N GLU A 119 -11.96 -5.97 -4.50
CA GLU A 119 -12.74 -7.07 -5.06
C GLU A 119 -12.02 -8.42 -5.01
N VAL A 120 -10.70 -8.46 -5.26
CA VAL A 120 -9.90 -9.68 -5.09
C VAL A 120 -9.93 -10.16 -3.63
N TYR A 121 -9.87 -9.24 -2.68
CA TYR A 121 -9.96 -9.59 -1.25
C TYR A 121 -11.36 -10.04 -0.83
N ILE A 122 -12.43 -9.45 -1.36
CA ILE A 122 -13.80 -9.97 -1.18
C ILE A 122 -13.87 -11.43 -1.65
N TYR A 123 -13.36 -11.72 -2.85
CA TYR A 123 -13.32 -13.08 -3.38
C TYR A 123 -12.54 -14.04 -2.45
N LEU A 124 -11.36 -13.63 -1.96
CA LEU A 124 -10.55 -14.44 -1.05
C LEU A 124 -11.28 -14.70 0.27
N TRP A 125 -11.91 -13.67 0.83
CA TRP A 125 -12.67 -13.77 2.07
C TRP A 125 -13.90 -14.66 1.92
N ASP A 126 -14.68 -14.50 0.86
CA ASP A 126 -15.85 -15.34 0.58
C ASP A 126 -15.45 -16.80 0.37
N LYS A 127 -14.39 -17.05 -0.39
CA LYS A 127 -13.89 -18.41 -0.62
C LYS A 127 -13.48 -19.08 0.69
N TYR A 128 -12.74 -18.39 1.54
CA TYR A 128 -12.31 -18.95 2.82
C TYR A 128 -13.46 -19.07 3.82
N ALA A 129 -14.40 -18.11 3.83
CA ALA A 129 -15.61 -18.15 4.65
C ALA A 129 -16.49 -19.34 4.28
N SER A 130 -16.75 -19.55 2.98
CA SER A 130 -17.52 -20.69 2.48
C SER A 130 -16.85 -22.01 2.87
N GLN A 131 -15.55 -22.14 2.66
CA GLN A 131 -14.80 -23.36 3.03
C GLN A 131 -14.82 -23.66 4.54
N LYS A 132 -14.80 -22.63 5.38
CA LYS A 132 -14.64 -22.78 6.84
C LYS A 132 -15.96 -22.78 7.61
N TYR A 133 -16.96 -22.08 7.11
CA TYR A 133 -18.20 -21.77 7.82
C TYR A 133 -19.46 -22.06 7.02
N ASP A 134 -19.34 -22.51 5.76
CA ASP A 134 -20.46 -22.76 4.84
C ASP A 134 -21.40 -21.56 4.69
N SER A 135 -20.83 -20.36 4.62
CA SER A 135 -21.56 -19.10 4.54
C SER A 135 -20.70 -18.04 3.85
N SER A 136 -21.33 -17.04 3.24
CA SER A 136 -20.62 -15.91 2.63
C SER A 136 -19.94 -15.05 3.70
N TYR A 137 -18.87 -14.33 3.33
CA TYR A 137 -18.15 -13.47 4.25
C TYR A 137 -19.06 -12.40 4.89
N ILE A 138 -19.98 -11.85 4.08
CA ILE A 138 -20.88 -10.79 4.49
C ILE A 138 -21.95 -11.25 5.49
N GLU A 139 -22.26 -12.54 5.55
CA GLU A 139 -23.21 -13.12 6.51
C GLU A 139 -22.55 -13.43 7.86
N LEU A 140 -21.23 -13.52 7.90
CA LEU A 140 -20.50 -13.81 9.14
C LEU A 140 -20.63 -12.68 10.15
N ASN A 141 -20.73 -13.05 11.44
CA ASN A 141 -20.55 -12.11 12.54
C ASN A 141 -19.09 -11.64 12.67
N CYS A 142 -18.86 -10.56 13.40
CA CYS A 142 -17.53 -9.94 13.51
C CYS A 142 -16.44 -10.87 14.07
N LYS A 143 -16.80 -11.82 14.94
CA LYS A 143 -15.85 -12.80 15.48
C LYS A 143 -15.37 -13.78 14.40
N LYS A 144 -16.28 -14.30 13.56
CA LYS A 144 -15.92 -15.17 12.43
C LYS A 144 -15.20 -14.39 11.34
N ARG A 145 -15.65 -13.17 11.03
CA ARG A 145 -15.00 -12.25 10.09
C ARG A 145 -13.54 -11.97 10.47
N SER A 146 -13.26 -11.70 11.75
CA SER A 146 -11.90 -11.56 12.27
C SER A 146 -11.00 -12.74 11.88
N LYS A 147 -11.49 -13.97 11.99
CA LYS A 147 -10.69 -15.17 11.65
C LYS A 147 -10.44 -15.35 10.16
N VAL A 148 -11.32 -14.84 9.30
CA VAL A 148 -11.08 -14.80 7.86
C VAL A 148 -10.10 -13.67 7.53
N PHE A 149 -10.28 -12.50 8.14
CA PHE A 149 -9.40 -11.35 7.97
C PHE A 149 -7.97 -11.63 8.44
N ASP A 150 -7.79 -12.29 9.59
CA ASP A 150 -6.48 -12.71 10.09
C ASP A 150 -5.72 -13.57 9.06
N ARG A 151 -6.44 -14.35 8.24
CA ARG A 151 -5.86 -15.19 7.20
C ARG A 151 -5.51 -14.40 5.93
N PHE A 152 -6.33 -13.41 5.57
CA PHE A 152 -6.18 -12.59 4.37
C PHE A 152 -6.34 -11.09 4.72
N PRO A 153 -5.42 -10.49 5.48
CA PRO A 153 -5.56 -9.11 5.92
C PRO A 153 -5.37 -8.17 4.72
N LEU A 154 -6.34 -7.27 4.50
CA LEU A 154 -6.21 -6.22 3.49
C LEU A 154 -5.45 -5.03 4.08
N ARG A 155 -4.21 -4.86 3.64
CA ARG A 155 -3.31 -3.81 4.12
C ARG A 155 -2.88 -2.92 2.96
N ILE A 156 -3.70 -1.91 2.66
CA ILE A 156 -3.40 -0.91 1.64
C ILE A 156 -2.73 0.30 2.29
N ILE A 157 -1.56 0.62 1.78
CA ILE A 157 -0.76 1.77 2.15
C ILE A 157 -0.82 2.72 0.95
N GLY A 158 -1.45 3.89 1.14
CA GLY A 158 -1.46 4.94 0.12
C GLY A 158 -0.10 5.64 0.02
N GLU A 159 -0.08 6.83 -0.59
CA GLU A 159 1.08 7.71 -0.51
C GLU A 159 1.42 7.98 0.96
N ILE A 160 2.38 7.23 1.48
CA ILE A 160 3.16 7.65 2.62
C ILE A 160 3.80 8.94 2.12
N ASN A 161 3.29 10.08 2.56
CA ASN A 161 4.11 11.27 2.67
C ASN A 161 5.26 10.84 3.56
N ARG A 162 6.33 10.28 2.98
CA ARG A 162 7.63 10.23 3.63
C ARG A 162 7.91 11.69 3.84
N GLN A 163 7.61 12.20 5.04
CA GLN A 163 8.28 13.40 5.48
C GLN A 163 9.75 13.06 5.30
N GLU A 164 10.34 13.70 4.29
CA GLU A 164 11.75 13.64 4.02
C GLU A 164 12.43 13.75 5.38
N LYS A 165 13.22 12.73 5.75
CA LYS A 165 14.14 12.89 6.88
C LYS A 165 14.84 14.22 6.65
N SER A 166 14.66 15.12 7.61
CA SER A 166 15.05 16.52 7.49
C SER A 166 16.47 16.67 6.97
N ASP A 167 16.60 17.51 5.94
CA ASP A 167 17.80 18.22 5.47
C ASP A 167 19.15 17.49 5.58
N ASN A 168 19.52 16.83 4.48
CA ASN A 168 20.87 16.93 3.95
C ASN A 168 20.79 17.37 2.48
N ARG A 169 20.15 18.52 2.23
CA ARG A 169 20.42 19.23 0.98
C ARG A 169 21.89 19.65 1.00
N PRO A 170 22.69 19.38 -0.05
CA PRO A 170 23.93 20.11 -0.22
C PRO A 170 23.56 21.59 -0.22
N ARG A 171 24.14 22.37 0.71
CA ARG A 171 24.06 23.85 0.63
C ARG A 171 24.48 24.21 -0.79
N GLY A 172 23.60 24.95 -1.49
CA GLY A 172 23.71 25.19 -2.91
C GLY A 172 25.16 25.52 -3.30
N VAL A 173 25.72 24.72 -4.20
CA VAL A 173 26.82 25.20 -5.02
C VAL A 173 26.22 26.37 -5.78
N GLY A 174 26.67 27.58 -5.44
CA GLY A 174 26.21 28.80 -6.09
C GLY A 174 26.25 28.63 -7.61
N VAL A 175 25.35 29.34 -8.30
CA VAL A 175 25.35 29.43 -9.76
C VAL A 175 26.80 29.63 -10.22
N PRO A 176 27.37 28.73 -11.03
CA PRO A 176 28.74 28.91 -11.50
C PRO A 176 28.78 30.25 -12.26
N PRO A 177 29.80 31.09 -12.04
CA PRO A 177 29.91 32.33 -12.78
C PRO A 177 30.04 31.97 -14.27
N PHE A 178 28.98 32.24 -15.04
CA PHE A 178 29.07 32.19 -16.49
C PHE A 178 29.93 33.39 -16.91
N ALA A 179 31.08 33.11 -17.52
CA ALA A 179 31.88 34.13 -18.18
C ALA A 179 31.12 34.59 -19.44
N GLY A 180 30.16 35.50 -19.26
CA GLY A 180 29.25 35.90 -20.33
C GLY A 180 28.49 37.19 -20.09
N ASP A 181 28.84 37.98 -19.06
CA ASP A 181 28.38 39.36 -18.96
C ASP A 181 29.13 40.19 -20.01
N VAL A 182 28.60 40.18 -21.23
CA VAL A 182 28.97 41.12 -22.29
C VAL A 182 28.65 42.51 -21.75
N LYS A 183 29.69 43.33 -21.56
CA LYS A 183 29.50 44.77 -21.38
C LYS A 183 29.06 45.33 -22.73
N ASP A 184 27.81 45.73 -22.83
CA ASP A 184 27.36 46.62 -23.89
C ASP A 184 28.15 47.93 -23.75
N ASN A 185 28.97 48.21 -24.77
CA ASN A 185 29.66 49.50 -24.97
C ASN A 185 28.80 50.40 -25.86
#